data_AF-A0A835DA85-F1
#
_entry.id   AF-A0A835DA85-F1
#
_cell.length_a   1.000
_cell.length_b   1.000
_cell.length_c   1.000
_cell.angle_alpha   90.00
_cell.angle_beta   90.00
_cell.angle_gamma   90.00
#
_symmetry.space_group_name_H-M   'P 1'
#
loop_
_entity.id
_entity.type
_entity.pdbx_description
1 polymer ?
#
loop_
_entity_poly.entity_id
_entity_poly.type
_entity_poly.pdbx_seq_one_letter_code
_entity_poly.pdbx_strand_id
1 'polypeptide(L)'
;MPNYVVLEPRYTDSKLSPANDDHPSHDVYEGQMLVKEVYEILRGSPQWNESLLVITYDEHGGFYDHVPTPVSGVPSPDGIVGPEPFLFRFDRLGVRVPTIMVSPWIEKGTVVHGPNGLPFPTSEFEHSSIPATVKKLFNLSSPFLTKRDEWAGTFEGILQKRTQPRSDCPEKLPTPVKIRKGEANEEAKLSEFQQELVQLAAVLKGDDILTSYPKMIGKQMSVKQGQKYMENALKRFFEAGLSAKTLGVNEEQIVKMRPSLTTRSSPPSTAYPQP
;
A
#
# COMPACT_ATOMS: atom_id res chain seq x y z
N MET A 1 -11.64 12.15 12.99
CA MET A 1 -11.04 11.43 11.83
C MET A 1 -12.03 10.38 11.34
N PRO A 2 -11.92 9.88 10.09
CA PRO A 2 -12.68 8.71 9.64
C PRO A 2 -12.45 7.50 10.55
N ASN A 3 -13.41 6.58 10.60
CA ASN A 3 -13.33 5.38 11.45
C ASN A 3 -12.29 4.36 10.93
N TYR A 4 -11.98 4.40 9.64
CA TYR A 4 -10.95 3.58 9.00
C TYR A 4 -10.17 4.43 8.02
N VAL A 5 -8.84 4.36 8.08
CA VAL A 5 -7.93 5.09 7.21
C VAL A 5 -6.80 4.14 6.82
N VAL A 6 -6.53 4.05 5.52
CA VAL A 6 -5.30 3.45 4.99
C VAL A 6 -4.38 4.60 4.59
N LEU A 7 -3.13 4.53 5.04
CA LEU A 7 -2.09 5.48 4.69
C LEU A 7 -1.10 4.79 3.77
N GLU A 8 -1.03 5.26 2.54
CA GLU A 8 -0.07 4.79 1.54
C GLU A 8 1.13 5.75 1.51
N PRO A 9 2.37 5.23 1.54
CA PRO A 9 3.56 6.06 1.40
C PRO A 9 3.72 6.57 -0.04
N ARG A 10 4.71 7.44 -0.23
CA ARG A 10 5.16 7.89 -1.55
C ARG A 10 6.15 6.89 -2.11
N TYR A 11 5.83 6.39 -3.30
CA TYR A 11 6.60 5.36 -4.01
C TYR A 11 7.60 5.91 -5.04
N THR A 12 7.63 7.22 -5.26
CA THR A 12 8.56 7.87 -6.21
C THR A 12 9.53 8.78 -5.48
N ASP A 13 10.82 8.51 -5.64
CA ASP A 13 11.89 9.25 -4.98
C ASP A 13 12.30 10.49 -5.79
N SER A 14 11.86 11.66 -5.33
CA SER A 14 12.22 12.95 -5.92
C SER A 14 12.90 13.87 -4.92
N LYS A 15 13.64 14.87 -5.39
CA LYS A 15 14.35 15.79 -4.49
C LYS A 15 13.42 16.64 -3.62
N LEU A 16 12.24 16.99 -4.15
CA LEU A 16 11.25 17.83 -3.46
C LEU A 16 10.27 17.01 -2.62
N SER A 17 10.05 15.75 -2.99
CA SER A 17 9.16 14.84 -2.28
C SER A 17 9.80 13.45 -2.29
N PRO A 18 10.72 13.18 -1.34
CA PRO A 18 11.36 11.89 -1.22
C PRO A 18 10.35 10.78 -1.01
N ALA A 19 10.68 9.60 -1.52
CA ALA A 19 9.93 8.39 -1.21
C ALA A 19 10.09 8.06 0.29
N ASN A 20 9.03 7.53 0.90
CA ASN A 20 8.97 7.24 2.33
C ASN A 20 8.28 5.89 2.60
N ASP A 21 8.54 4.92 1.73
CA ASP A 21 7.95 3.58 1.68
C ASP A 21 8.86 2.49 2.29
N ASP A 22 10.02 2.86 2.85
CA ASP A 22 11.09 1.96 3.31
C ASP A 22 11.64 1.01 2.21
N HIS A 23 11.28 1.20 0.93
CA HIS A 23 11.67 0.31 -0.16
C HIS A 23 13.08 0.63 -0.67
N PRO A 24 13.97 -0.35 -0.87
CA PRO A 24 15.28 -0.11 -1.49
C PRO A 24 15.17 0.42 -2.94
N SER A 25 15.96 1.40 -3.38
CA SER A 25 17.06 2.07 -2.70
C SER A 25 16.67 3.40 -2.05
N HIS A 26 15.39 3.60 -1.71
CA HIS A 26 14.92 4.81 -1.05
C HIS A 26 15.53 4.95 0.35
N ASP A 27 15.50 6.18 0.89
CA ASP A 27 16.05 6.44 2.22
C ASP A 27 15.06 5.97 3.29
N VAL A 28 15.39 4.87 3.98
CA VAL A 28 14.60 4.38 5.13
C VAL A 28 14.41 5.44 6.21
N TYR A 29 15.28 6.46 6.29
CA TYR A 29 15.05 7.61 7.17
C TYR A 29 13.70 8.27 6.91
N GLU A 30 13.31 8.45 5.64
CA GLU A 30 12.05 9.11 5.27
C GLU A 30 10.83 8.24 5.64
N GLY A 31 10.91 6.92 5.49
CA GLY A 31 9.86 5.99 5.92
C GLY A 31 9.71 5.96 7.44
N GLN A 32 10.82 5.93 8.19
CA GLN A 32 10.77 6.03 9.65
C GLN A 32 10.30 7.40 10.14
N MET A 33 10.57 8.48 9.39
CA MET A 33 10.01 9.81 9.65
C MET A 33 8.49 9.84 9.44
N LEU A 34 7.96 9.17 8.41
CA LEU A 34 6.52 9.02 8.21
C LEU A 34 5.87 8.30 9.40
N VAL A 35 6.43 7.17 9.84
CA VAL A 35 5.93 6.43 11.00
C VAL A 35 5.90 7.32 12.25
N LYS A 36 6.98 8.08 12.48
CA LYS A 36 7.08 9.04 13.59
C LYS A 36 6.01 10.12 13.51
N GLU A 37 5.85 10.74 12.35
CA GLU A 37 4.87 11.80 12.11
C GLU A 37 3.45 11.30 12.37
N VAL A 38 3.06 10.16 11.79
CA VAL A 38 1.74 9.56 11.98
C VAL A 38 1.49 9.23 13.45
N TYR A 39 2.47 8.62 14.13
CA TYR A 39 2.35 8.33 15.55
C TYR A 39 2.13 9.60 16.39
N GLU A 40 2.96 10.62 16.21
CA GLU A 40 2.90 11.84 17.04
C GLU A 40 1.62 12.63 16.78
N ILE A 41 1.14 12.68 15.54
CA ILE A 41 -0.16 13.27 15.19
C ILE A 41 -1.30 12.52 15.88
N LEU A 42 -1.33 11.19 15.77
CA LEU A 42 -2.37 10.37 16.43
C LEU A 42 -2.31 10.49 17.95
N ARG A 43 -1.09 10.46 18.52
CA ARG A 43 -0.83 10.55 19.96
C ARG A 43 -1.25 11.89 20.55
N GLY A 44 -1.10 12.98 19.81
CA GLY A 44 -1.57 14.32 20.17
C GLY A 44 -3.06 14.56 19.86
N SER A 45 -3.72 13.64 19.16
CA SER A 45 -5.13 13.79 18.77
C SER A 45 -6.08 13.50 19.94
N PRO A 46 -7.29 14.11 19.94
CA PRO A 46 -8.33 13.77 20.92
C PRO A 46 -8.81 12.32 20.80
N GLN A 47 -8.49 11.62 19.70
CA GLN A 47 -8.93 10.26 19.39
C GLN A 47 -7.88 9.21 19.75
N TRP A 48 -6.76 9.58 20.39
CA TRP A 48 -5.70 8.66 20.79
C TRP A 48 -6.22 7.44 21.56
N ASN A 49 -7.11 7.67 22.53
CA ASN A 49 -7.72 6.61 23.35
C ASN A 49 -8.76 5.77 22.60
N GLU A 50 -9.05 6.08 21.34
CA GLU A 50 -10.02 5.37 20.49
C GLU A 50 -9.35 4.84 19.21
N SER A 51 -8.01 4.87 19.15
CA SER A 51 -7.25 4.55 17.95
C SER A 51 -6.45 3.25 18.10
N LEU A 52 -6.38 2.50 17.00
CA LEU A 52 -5.39 1.47 16.75
C LEU A 52 -4.62 1.86 15.48
N LEU A 53 -3.33 2.15 15.63
CA LEU A 53 -2.42 2.29 14.51
C LEU A 53 -1.79 0.92 14.22
N VAL A 54 -1.97 0.43 12.99
CA VAL A 54 -1.31 -0.79 12.50
C VAL A 54 -0.28 -0.36 11.46
N ILE A 55 0.99 -0.70 11.70
CA ILE A 55 2.09 -0.50 10.77
C ILE A 55 2.48 -1.89 10.26
N THR A 56 2.39 -2.11 8.95
CA THR A 56 2.72 -3.40 8.34
C THR A 56 3.41 -3.17 7.00
N TYR A 57 4.05 -4.21 6.49
CA TYR A 57 4.72 -4.21 5.19
C TYR A 57 3.98 -5.15 4.24
N ASP A 58 4.00 -4.84 2.95
CA ASP A 58 3.40 -5.66 1.89
C ASP A 58 4.22 -6.92 1.61
N GLU A 59 5.54 -6.81 1.67
CA GLU A 59 6.48 -7.91 1.48
C GLU A 59 7.67 -7.93 2.45
N HIS A 60 8.47 -9.00 2.37
CA HIS A 60 9.62 -9.27 3.25
C HIS A 60 10.94 -8.67 2.74
N GLY A 61 10.95 -8.06 1.54
CA GLY A 61 12.14 -7.44 0.94
C GLY A 61 13.23 -8.39 0.46
N GLY A 62 12.96 -9.69 0.34
CA GLY A 62 13.90 -10.68 -0.21
C GLY A 62 14.96 -11.21 0.78
N PHE A 63 14.94 -10.78 2.04
CA PHE A 63 15.89 -11.22 3.06
C PHE A 63 15.51 -12.60 3.65
N TYR A 64 16.52 -13.34 4.12
CA TYR A 64 16.29 -14.63 4.77
C TYR A 64 15.48 -14.47 6.08
N ASP A 65 14.42 -15.27 6.20
CA ASP A 65 13.71 -15.49 7.46
C ASP A 65 13.81 -16.97 7.84
N HIS A 66 14.06 -17.24 9.13
CA HIS A 66 14.29 -18.60 9.62
C HIS A 66 13.00 -19.39 9.88
N VAL A 67 11.84 -18.72 9.94
CA VAL A 67 10.58 -19.38 10.26
C VAL A 67 9.98 -19.97 8.98
N PRO A 68 9.71 -21.29 8.95
CA PRO A 68 9.02 -21.90 7.83
C PRO A 68 7.65 -21.27 7.60
N THR A 69 7.30 -21.04 6.33
CA THR A 69 5.99 -20.49 5.96
C THR A 69 4.86 -21.47 6.30
N PRO A 70 3.74 -21.02 6.89
CA PRO A 70 2.57 -21.86 7.12
C PRO A 70 2.00 -22.47 5.83
N VAL A 71 1.78 -23.78 5.84
CA VAL A 71 1.23 -24.56 4.71
C VAL A 71 0.03 -25.44 5.10
N SER A 72 -0.27 -25.57 6.40
CA SER A 72 -1.31 -26.48 6.89
C SER A 72 -2.63 -25.73 7.09
N GLY A 73 -3.70 -26.19 6.42
CA GLY A 73 -5.04 -25.63 6.62
C GLY A 73 -5.18 -24.17 6.17
N VAL A 74 -4.29 -23.69 5.30
CA VAL A 74 -4.29 -22.35 4.72
C VAL A 74 -5.20 -22.37 3.48
N PRO A 75 -6.40 -21.77 3.49
CA PRO A 75 -7.38 -21.95 2.41
C PRO A 75 -7.02 -21.16 1.16
N SER A 76 -7.09 -21.72 -0.04
CA SER A 76 -7.02 -20.87 -1.26
C SER A 76 -8.13 -19.81 -1.19
N PRO A 77 -7.85 -18.52 -1.49
CA PRO A 77 -8.81 -17.44 -1.28
C PRO A 77 -10.13 -17.73 -1.99
N ASP A 78 -10.07 -18.01 -3.29
CA ASP A 78 -11.24 -18.30 -4.14
C ASP A 78 -11.06 -19.55 -5.02
N GLY A 79 -10.08 -20.41 -4.69
CA GLY A 79 -9.73 -21.57 -5.52
C GLY A 79 -9.07 -21.22 -6.86
N ILE A 80 -8.74 -19.94 -7.05
CA ILE A 80 -8.06 -19.43 -8.25
C ILE A 80 -6.59 -19.82 -8.16
N VAL A 81 -6.10 -20.49 -9.19
CA VAL A 81 -4.70 -20.87 -9.33
C VAL A 81 -3.95 -19.85 -10.18
N GLY A 82 -2.64 -19.70 -9.93
CA GLY A 82 -1.76 -18.89 -10.75
C GLY A 82 -1.66 -19.44 -12.18
N PRO A 83 -1.15 -18.64 -13.12
CA PRO A 83 -0.98 -19.07 -14.51
C PRO A 83 0.11 -20.15 -14.66
N GLU A 84 0.15 -20.77 -15.85
CA GLU A 84 1.26 -21.62 -16.26
C GLU A 84 2.61 -20.86 -16.23
N PRO A 85 3.74 -21.56 -15.98
CA PRO A 85 3.86 -23.02 -15.82
C PRO A 85 3.65 -23.50 -14.37
N PHE A 86 3.50 -22.59 -13.41
CA PHE A 86 3.61 -22.95 -11.98
C PHE A 86 2.29 -23.36 -11.34
N LEU A 87 1.14 -22.90 -11.85
CA LEU A 87 -0.18 -23.25 -11.34
C LEU A 87 -0.29 -23.11 -9.81
N PHE A 88 0.30 -22.04 -9.27
CA PHE A 88 0.42 -21.85 -7.84
C PHE A 88 -0.96 -21.75 -7.17
N ARG A 89 -1.25 -22.60 -6.19
CA ARG A 89 -2.60 -22.79 -5.64
C ARG A 89 -3.02 -21.76 -4.59
N PHE A 90 -2.06 -20.97 -4.11
CA PHE A 90 -2.26 -20.06 -2.99
C PHE A 90 -2.83 -20.76 -1.75
N ASP A 91 -2.45 -22.01 -1.47
CA ASP A 91 -2.84 -22.78 -0.28
C ASP A 91 -1.73 -22.81 0.78
N ARG A 92 -0.96 -21.71 0.84
CA ARG A 92 0.11 -21.44 1.81
C ARG A 92 0.27 -19.95 2.01
N LEU A 93 0.97 -19.56 3.07
CA LEU A 93 1.40 -18.17 3.28
C LEU A 93 2.80 -17.92 2.71
N GLY A 94 3.10 -16.64 2.51
CA GLY A 94 4.43 -16.17 2.14
C GLY A 94 5.38 -16.07 3.33
N VAL A 95 6.56 -15.48 3.09
CA VAL A 95 7.53 -15.14 4.15
C VAL A 95 6.92 -14.10 5.09
N ARG A 96 7.31 -14.14 6.37
CA ARG A 96 6.83 -13.21 7.38
C ARG A 96 7.20 -11.77 7.02
N VAL A 97 6.30 -10.87 7.35
CA VAL A 97 6.51 -9.41 7.32
C VAL A 97 6.42 -8.85 8.73
N PRO A 98 7.10 -7.73 9.04
CA PRO A 98 6.90 -7.06 10.31
C PRO A 98 5.49 -6.45 10.41
N THR A 99 4.87 -6.58 11.58
CA THR A 99 3.64 -5.85 11.91
C THR A 99 3.75 -5.30 13.33
N ILE A 100 3.50 -4.01 13.48
CA ILE A 100 3.54 -3.28 14.75
C ILE A 100 2.15 -2.70 15.00
N MET A 101 1.61 -2.95 16.18
CA MET A 101 0.34 -2.39 16.63
C MET A 101 0.55 -1.42 17.77
N VAL A 102 -0.02 -0.24 17.64
CA VAL A 102 0.16 0.87 18.56
C VAL A 102 -1.19 1.39 19.01
N SER A 103 -1.44 1.30 20.31
CA SER A 103 -2.66 1.77 20.95
C SER A 103 -2.42 1.91 22.46
N PRO A 104 -3.06 2.86 23.17
CA PRO A 104 -2.99 2.90 24.62
C PRO A 104 -3.68 1.71 25.30
N TRP A 105 -4.42 0.89 24.55
CA TRP A 105 -5.04 -0.34 25.04
C TRP A 105 -4.10 -1.56 25.03
N ILE A 106 -2.89 -1.42 24.47
CA ILE A 106 -1.90 -2.50 24.39
C ILE A 106 -0.87 -2.37 25.53
N GLU A 107 -0.65 -3.47 26.26
CA GLU A 107 0.34 -3.51 27.34
C GLU A 107 1.77 -3.24 26.81
N LYS A 108 2.60 -2.58 27.63
CA LYS A 108 3.98 -2.27 27.26
C LYS A 108 4.78 -3.56 27.04
N GLY A 109 5.50 -3.63 25.93
CA GLY A 109 6.36 -4.78 25.63
C GLY A 109 5.61 -6.05 25.24
N THR A 110 4.35 -5.93 24.79
CA THR A 110 3.57 -7.07 24.29
C THR A 110 4.20 -7.62 23.00
N VAL A 111 4.43 -8.94 22.99
CA VAL A 111 4.72 -9.71 21.78
C VAL A 111 3.56 -10.67 21.55
N VAL A 112 3.01 -10.69 20.34
CA VAL A 112 1.90 -11.56 19.95
C VAL A 112 2.41 -12.58 18.95
N HIS A 113 2.25 -13.87 19.28
CA HIS A 113 2.80 -14.98 18.48
C HIS A 113 1.80 -15.61 17.49
N GLY A 114 0.52 -15.25 17.56
CA GLY A 114 -0.53 -15.78 16.69
C GLY A 114 -1.93 -15.50 17.25
N PRO A 115 -3.00 -15.90 16.54
CA PRO A 115 -4.38 -15.57 16.91
C PRO A 115 -5.01 -16.56 17.91
N ASN A 116 -4.19 -17.36 18.61
CA ASN A 116 -4.64 -18.33 19.62
C ASN A 116 -5.68 -19.34 19.11
N GLY A 117 -5.54 -19.80 17.86
CA GLY A 117 -6.41 -20.83 17.26
C GLY A 117 -7.82 -20.34 16.91
N LEU A 118 -7.99 -19.03 16.74
CA LEU A 118 -9.23 -18.40 16.27
C LEU A 118 -9.00 -17.64 14.95
N PRO A 119 -10.01 -17.57 14.07
CA PRO A 119 -11.31 -18.25 14.15
C PRO A 119 -11.25 -19.76 13.94
N PHE A 120 -10.15 -20.29 13.37
CA PHE A 120 -9.92 -21.72 13.18
C PHE A 120 -8.62 -22.17 13.86
N PRO A 121 -8.46 -23.47 14.18
CA PRO A 121 -7.25 -23.98 14.82
C PRO A 121 -5.95 -23.72 14.04
N THR A 122 -6.04 -23.55 12.72
CA THR A 122 -4.90 -23.26 11.84
C THR A 122 -4.77 -21.78 11.48
N SER A 123 -5.63 -20.91 11.98
CA SER A 123 -5.59 -19.48 11.64
C SER A 123 -4.26 -18.85 12.03
N GLU A 124 -3.79 -17.95 11.16
CA GLU A 124 -2.59 -17.16 11.36
C GLU A 124 -2.90 -15.66 11.25
N PHE A 125 -1.97 -14.82 11.68
CA PHE A 125 -1.98 -13.41 11.29
C PHE A 125 -1.29 -13.25 9.94
N GLU A 126 -1.98 -12.66 8.99
CA GLU A 126 -1.50 -12.33 7.64
C GLU A 126 -2.26 -11.11 7.09
N HIS A 127 -1.97 -10.63 5.88
CA HIS A 127 -2.55 -9.38 5.36
C HIS A 127 -4.08 -9.33 5.39
N SER A 128 -4.75 -10.46 5.18
CA SER A 128 -6.21 -10.56 5.23
C SER A 128 -6.79 -10.50 6.66
N SER A 129 -5.94 -10.53 7.69
CA SER A 129 -6.33 -10.19 9.07
C SER A 129 -6.81 -8.74 9.18
N ILE A 130 -6.35 -7.83 8.31
CA ILE A 130 -6.81 -6.45 8.26
C ILE A 130 -8.29 -6.37 7.85
N PRO A 131 -8.70 -6.82 6.64
CA PRO A 131 -10.11 -6.81 6.25
C PRO A 131 -10.98 -7.69 7.15
N ALA A 132 -10.48 -8.82 7.67
CA ALA A 132 -11.19 -9.63 8.65
C ALA A 132 -11.49 -8.85 9.94
N THR A 133 -10.49 -8.11 10.45
CA THR A 133 -10.66 -7.26 11.63
C THR A 133 -11.61 -6.10 11.35
N VAL A 134 -11.48 -5.42 10.20
CA VAL A 134 -12.39 -4.33 9.80
C VAL A 134 -13.83 -4.82 9.74
N LYS A 135 -14.07 -5.96 9.10
CA LYS A 135 -15.39 -6.59 9.02
C LYS A 135 -16.00 -6.82 10.41
N LYS A 136 -15.20 -7.39 11.31
CA LYS A 136 -15.63 -7.71 12.67
C LYS A 136 -15.86 -6.45 13.51
N LEU A 137 -14.92 -5.50 13.45
CA LEU A 137 -14.96 -4.25 14.21
C LEU A 137 -16.18 -3.38 13.85
N PHE A 138 -16.53 -3.32 12.56
CA PHE A 138 -17.68 -2.55 12.08
C PHE A 138 -18.95 -3.37 11.92
N ASN A 139 -18.94 -4.65 12.33
CA ASN A 139 -20.07 -5.57 12.23
C ASN A 139 -20.73 -5.55 10.83
N LEU A 140 -19.91 -5.65 9.78
CA LEU A 140 -20.38 -5.55 8.39
C LEU A 140 -21.20 -6.79 8.01
N SER A 141 -22.44 -6.58 7.57
CA SER A 141 -23.41 -7.63 7.23
C SER A 141 -23.16 -8.36 5.91
N SER A 142 -22.25 -7.86 5.08
CA SER A 142 -21.79 -8.55 3.87
C SER A 142 -21.21 -9.93 4.21
N PRO A 143 -21.02 -10.85 3.27
CA PRO A 143 -20.13 -12.00 3.49
C PRO A 143 -18.66 -11.56 3.68
N PHE A 144 -17.78 -12.50 4.03
CA PHE A 144 -16.34 -12.30 3.83
C PHE A 144 -16.04 -12.18 2.33
N LEU A 145 -14.92 -11.53 1.97
CA LEU A 145 -14.54 -11.35 0.58
C LEU A 145 -14.12 -12.67 -0.07
N THR A 146 -13.41 -13.51 0.71
CA THR A 146 -12.83 -14.79 0.31
C THR A 146 -12.81 -15.76 1.50
N LYS A 147 -12.37 -17.00 1.29
CA LYS A 147 -12.11 -17.94 2.39
C LYS A 147 -10.86 -17.57 3.20
N ARG A 148 -9.97 -16.76 2.63
CA ARG A 148 -8.72 -16.33 3.29
C ARG A 148 -9.02 -15.37 4.45
N ASP A 149 -9.80 -14.30 4.20
CA ASP A 149 -10.18 -13.34 5.25
C ASP A 149 -11.20 -13.92 6.24
N GLU A 150 -12.02 -14.90 5.83
CA GLU A 150 -12.82 -15.67 6.80
C GLU A 150 -11.94 -16.46 7.77
N TRP A 151 -10.83 -17.03 7.27
CA TRP A 151 -9.90 -17.83 8.05
C TRP A 151 -8.89 -17.02 8.85
N ALA A 152 -8.55 -15.81 8.43
CA ALA A 152 -7.50 -15.00 9.04
C ALA A 152 -7.82 -14.64 10.51
N GLY A 153 -6.78 -14.62 11.35
CA GLY A 153 -6.91 -14.16 12.73
C GLY A 153 -7.26 -12.68 12.80
N THR A 154 -8.05 -12.25 13.79
CA THR A 154 -8.46 -10.85 13.99
C THR A 154 -7.83 -10.24 15.25
N PHE A 155 -7.73 -8.90 15.31
CA PHE A 155 -6.87 -8.21 16.29
C PHE A 155 -7.55 -7.85 17.62
N GLU A 156 -8.86 -7.99 17.76
CA GLU A 156 -9.60 -7.50 18.93
C GLU A 156 -9.13 -8.11 20.25
N GLY A 157 -8.69 -9.38 20.25
CA GLY A 157 -8.15 -10.03 21.44
C GLY A 157 -6.89 -9.37 21.99
N ILE A 158 -6.17 -8.60 21.15
CA ILE A 158 -4.96 -7.84 21.54
C ILE A 158 -5.34 -6.60 22.36
N LEU A 159 -6.49 -5.99 22.07
CA LEU A 159 -6.95 -4.74 22.70
C LEU A 159 -7.75 -4.98 24.01
N GLN A 160 -8.30 -6.18 24.19
CA GLN A 160 -9.25 -6.47 25.28
C GLN A 160 -8.61 -6.81 26.63
N LYS A 161 -7.27 -6.77 26.74
CA LYS A 161 -6.57 -7.09 27.99
C LYS A 161 -6.74 -6.04 29.08
N ARG A 162 -7.06 -4.80 28.71
CA ARG A 162 -7.10 -3.66 29.62
C ARG A 162 -8.52 -3.13 29.77
N THR A 163 -8.84 -2.67 30.98
CA THR A 163 -10.09 -1.95 31.29
C THR A 163 -9.95 -0.43 31.17
N GLN A 164 -8.72 0.08 31.13
CA GLN A 164 -8.41 1.50 30.95
C GLN A 164 -7.19 1.70 30.04
N PRO A 165 -7.17 2.79 29.23
CA PRO A 165 -6.02 3.12 28.39
C PRO A 165 -4.80 3.44 29.25
N ARG A 166 -3.62 3.18 28.70
CA ARG A 166 -2.34 3.54 29.31
C ARG A 166 -2.10 5.04 29.26
N SER A 167 -1.58 5.58 30.36
CA SER A 167 -1.14 6.98 30.47
C SER A 167 0.35 7.17 30.22
N ASP A 168 1.14 6.09 30.13
CA ASP A 168 2.60 6.11 29.97
C ASP A 168 3.07 5.99 28.51
N CYS A 169 2.17 6.17 27.54
CA CYS A 169 2.52 6.13 26.12
C CYS A 169 3.36 7.38 25.72
N PRO A 170 4.53 7.21 25.08
CA PRO A 170 5.40 8.33 24.71
C PRO A 170 4.67 9.40 23.92
N GLU A 171 4.86 10.67 24.25
CA GLU A 171 4.29 11.77 23.44
C GLU A 171 5.09 12.04 22.18
N LYS A 172 6.40 11.79 22.24
CA LYS A 172 7.33 11.93 21.12
C LYS A 172 8.20 10.70 20.98
N LEU A 173 8.45 10.29 19.75
CA LEU A 173 9.39 9.23 19.40
C LEU A 173 10.79 9.82 19.16
N PRO A 174 11.86 9.01 19.31
CA PRO A 174 13.20 9.44 18.90
C PRO A 174 13.22 9.80 17.41
N THR A 175 14.07 10.76 17.04
CA THR A 175 14.28 11.10 15.63
C THR A 175 15.10 9.98 14.97
N PRO A 176 14.64 9.40 13.84
CA PRO A 176 15.41 8.42 13.09
C PRO A 176 16.79 8.95 12.71
N VAL A 177 17.78 8.05 12.60
CA VAL A 177 19.12 8.42 12.15
C VAL A 177 19.15 8.41 10.63
N LYS A 178 19.63 9.48 10.01
CA LYS A 178 19.79 9.53 8.56
C LYS A 178 20.97 8.66 8.12
N ILE A 179 20.71 7.68 7.24
CA ILE A 179 21.71 6.71 6.78
C ILE A 179 22.17 7.03 5.35
N ARG A 180 21.26 7.43 4.47
CA ARG A 180 21.60 7.78 3.09
C ARG A 180 22.39 9.10 3.06
N LYS A 181 23.53 9.09 2.36
CA LYS A 181 24.42 10.26 2.22
C LYS A 181 24.04 11.17 1.03
N GLY A 182 23.46 10.60 -0.02
CA GLY A 182 23.09 11.32 -1.24
C GLY A 182 21.62 11.70 -1.30
N GLU A 183 21.26 12.57 -2.24
CA GLU A 183 19.87 12.94 -2.53
C GLU A 183 19.13 11.86 -3.33
N ALA A 184 17.82 12.06 -3.49
CA ALA A 184 16.97 11.30 -4.41
C ALA A 184 17.54 11.30 -5.85
N ASN A 185 17.54 10.13 -6.50
CA ASN A 185 17.98 10.00 -7.90
C ASN A 185 16.76 10.02 -8.84
N GLU A 186 16.18 11.19 -9.03
CA GLU A 186 14.96 11.36 -9.83
C GLU A 186 15.16 11.14 -11.35
N GLU A 187 16.42 11.05 -11.79
CA GLU A 187 16.80 10.73 -13.18
C GLU A 187 17.02 9.22 -13.40
N ALA A 188 16.93 8.40 -12.34
CA ALA A 188 16.94 6.95 -12.47
C ALA A 188 15.75 6.46 -13.30
N LYS A 189 15.88 5.27 -13.91
CA LYS A 189 14.73 4.58 -14.53
C LYS A 189 13.74 4.15 -13.45
N LEU A 190 12.46 4.15 -13.81
CA LEU A 190 11.41 3.57 -12.96
C LEU A 190 11.70 2.09 -12.65
N SER A 191 11.49 1.68 -11.40
CA SER A 191 11.41 0.27 -11.02
C SER A 191 10.21 -0.40 -11.71
N GLU A 192 10.16 -1.74 -11.70
CA GLU A 192 9.00 -2.47 -12.25
C GLU A 192 7.71 -2.06 -11.55
N PHE A 193 7.72 -2.00 -10.22
CA PHE A 193 6.58 -1.52 -9.43
C PHE A 193 6.17 -0.07 -9.81
N GLN A 194 7.12 0.85 -9.93
CA GLN A 194 6.81 2.22 -10.36
C GLN A 194 6.26 2.29 -11.79
N GLN A 195 6.67 1.39 -12.69
CA GLN A 195 6.09 1.28 -14.03
C GLN A 195 4.65 0.80 -13.97
N GLU A 196 4.31 -0.13 -13.09
CA GLU A 196 2.93 -0.59 -12.86
C GLU A 196 2.05 0.53 -12.32
N LEU A 197 2.55 1.36 -11.40
CA LEU A 197 1.84 2.55 -10.93
C LEU A 197 1.58 3.56 -12.08
N VAL A 198 2.56 3.76 -12.97
CA VAL A 198 2.39 4.58 -14.17
C VAL A 198 1.36 3.96 -15.14
N GLN A 199 1.32 2.64 -15.28
CA GLN A 199 0.32 1.94 -16.07
C GLN A 199 -1.09 2.09 -15.47
N LEU A 200 -1.23 2.00 -14.14
CA LEU A 200 -2.50 2.29 -13.46
C LEU A 200 -2.95 3.74 -13.70
N ALA A 201 -2.02 4.69 -13.57
CA ALA A 201 -2.30 6.08 -13.90
C ALA A 201 -2.69 6.28 -15.37
N ALA A 202 -2.16 5.49 -16.30
CA ALA A 202 -2.55 5.55 -17.70
C ALA A 202 -4.05 5.21 -17.89
N VAL A 203 -4.57 4.23 -17.15
CA VAL A 203 -6.00 3.89 -17.15
C VAL A 203 -6.85 5.08 -16.69
N LEU A 204 -6.42 5.78 -15.63
CA LEU A 204 -7.17 6.93 -15.09
C LEU A 204 -7.41 8.03 -16.12
N LYS A 205 -6.45 8.26 -17.03
CA LYS A 205 -6.56 9.26 -18.11
C LYS A 205 -6.89 8.69 -19.48
N GLY A 206 -7.27 7.41 -19.54
CA GLY A 206 -7.75 6.71 -20.74
C GLY A 206 -6.66 6.27 -21.71
N ASP A 207 -5.37 6.41 -21.36
CA ASP A 207 -4.25 6.03 -22.24
C ASP A 207 -4.08 4.50 -22.34
N ASP A 208 -4.84 3.71 -21.58
CA ASP A 208 -4.90 2.25 -21.64
C ASP A 208 -5.40 1.70 -22.98
N ILE A 209 -6.12 2.51 -23.77
CA ILE A 209 -6.58 2.13 -25.12
C ILE A 209 -5.50 2.29 -26.20
N LEU A 210 -4.35 2.88 -25.86
CA LEU A 210 -3.26 3.09 -26.81
C LEU A 210 -2.51 1.78 -27.09
N THR A 211 -2.01 1.62 -28.31
CA THR A 211 -1.21 0.44 -28.71
C THR A 211 0.10 0.29 -27.93
N SER A 212 0.55 1.35 -27.26
CA SER A 212 1.70 1.36 -26.37
C SER A 212 1.42 0.72 -25.00
N TYR A 213 0.16 0.55 -24.60
CA TYR A 213 -0.20 -0.06 -23.32
C TYR A 213 -0.22 -1.61 -23.41
N PRO A 214 0.17 -2.34 -22.34
CA PRO A 214 0.89 -1.84 -21.16
C PRO A 214 2.40 -1.71 -21.41
N LYS A 215 2.93 -2.36 -22.46
CA LYS A 215 4.36 -2.73 -22.57
C LYS A 215 5.34 -1.56 -22.76
N MET A 216 4.90 -0.43 -23.28
CA MET A 216 5.77 0.71 -23.61
C MET A 216 5.57 1.91 -22.67
N ILE A 217 4.39 2.03 -22.05
CA ILE A 217 4.09 3.11 -21.11
C ILE A 217 4.96 2.91 -19.84
N GLY A 218 5.67 3.96 -19.43
CA GLY A 218 6.59 3.93 -18.29
C GLY A 218 8.00 3.41 -18.58
N LYS A 219 8.18 2.51 -19.56
CA LYS A 219 9.45 1.77 -19.77
C LYS A 219 10.71 2.64 -20.00
N GLN A 220 10.55 3.82 -20.57
CA GLN A 220 11.66 4.76 -20.86
C GLN A 220 11.59 6.04 -20.02
N MET A 221 10.70 6.10 -19.03
CA MET A 221 10.57 7.26 -18.17
C MET A 221 11.62 7.22 -17.06
N SER A 222 12.15 8.40 -16.72
CA SER A 222 12.81 8.59 -15.43
C SER A 222 11.78 8.63 -14.29
N VAL A 223 12.22 8.48 -13.04
CA VAL A 223 11.38 8.62 -11.84
C VAL A 223 10.61 9.95 -11.87
N LYS A 224 11.29 11.04 -12.19
CA LYS A 224 10.70 12.37 -12.35
C LYS A 224 9.60 12.43 -13.42
N GLN A 225 9.84 11.83 -14.58
CA GLN A 225 8.87 11.79 -15.67
C GLN A 225 7.66 10.92 -15.30
N GLY A 226 7.88 9.77 -14.67
CA GLY A 226 6.83 8.89 -14.18
C GLY A 226 5.95 9.57 -13.13
N GLN A 227 6.56 10.19 -12.12
CA GLN A 227 5.84 10.96 -11.10
C GLN A 227 4.99 12.06 -11.76
N LYS A 228 5.57 12.83 -12.68
CA LYS A 228 4.83 13.90 -13.37
C LYS A 228 3.66 13.38 -14.18
N TYR A 229 3.84 12.22 -14.83
CA TYR A 229 2.78 11.55 -15.57
C TYR A 229 1.63 11.15 -14.66
N MET A 230 1.92 10.54 -13.51
CA MET A 230 0.92 10.11 -12.53
C MET A 230 0.15 11.29 -11.93
N GLU A 231 0.85 12.36 -11.53
CA GLU A 231 0.24 13.60 -11.05
C GLU A 231 -0.72 14.20 -12.08
N ASN A 232 -0.30 14.24 -13.36
CA ASN A 232 -1.14 14.76 -14.44
C ASN A 232 -2.37 13.87 -14.69
N ALA A 233 -2.19 12.55 -14.67
CA ALA A 233 -3.28 11.60 -14.82
C ALA A 233 -4.35 11.78 -13.74
N LEU A 234 -3.92 11.84 -12.48
CA LEU A 234 -4.82 12.02 -11.34
C LEU A 234 -5.53 13.37 -11.40
N LYS A 235 -4.80 14.45 -11.72
CA LYS A 235 -5.39 15.78 -11.90
C LYS A 235 -6.49 15.76 -12.96
N ARG A 236 -6.22 15.19 -14.13
CA ARG A 236 -7.21 15.09 -15.22
C ARG A 236 -8.42 14.24 -14.84
N PHE A 237 -8.20 13.15 -14.12
CA PHE A 237 -9.27 12.30 -13.61
C PHE A 237 -10.19 13.05 -12.64
N PHE A 238 -9.62 13.79 -11.68
CA PHE A 238 -10.41 14.60 -10.76
C PHE A 238 -11.14 15.76 -11.44
N GLU A 239 -10.50 16.46 -12.38
CA GLU A 239 -11.15 17.51 -13.17
C GLU A 239 -12.37 16.94 -13.93
N ALA A 240 -12.25 15.75 -14.52
CA ALA A 240 -13.33 15.08 -15.22
C ALA A 240 -14.45 14.62 -14.24
N GLY A 241 -14.08 14.08 -13.08
CA GLY A 241 -15.01 13.71 -12.01
C GLY A 241 -15.82 14.89 -11.47
N LEU A 242 -15.14 16.01 -11.17
CA LEU A 242 -15.79 17.24 -10.71
C LEU A 242 -16.73 17.83 -11.77
N SER A 243 -16.31 17.78 -13.04
CA SER A 243 -17.14 18.22 -14.16
C SER A 243 -18.38 17.34 -14.31
N ALA A 244 -18.24 16.01 -14.24
CA ALA A 244 -19.36 15.08 -14.29
C ALA A 244 -20.35 15.32 -13.14
N LYS A 245 -19.85 15.53 -11.93
CA LYS A 245 -20.68 15.87 -10.76
C LYS A 245 -21.45 17.17 -10.97
N THR A 246 -20.79 18.20 -11.51
CA THR A 246 -21.44 19.49 -11.83
C THR A 246 -22.54 19.34 -12.88
N LEU A 247 -22.38 18.40 -13.82
CA LEU A 247 -23.36 18.08 -14.86
C LEU A 247 -24.49 17.16 -14.38
N GLY A 248 -24.52 16.77 -13.10
CA GLY A 248 -25.57 15.92 -12.52
C GLY A 248 -25.46 14.44 -12.91
N VAL A 249 -24.27 13.99 -13.30
CA VAL A 249 -24.00 12.56 -13.49
C VAL A 249 -24.14 11.84 -12.14
N ASN A 250 -24.67 10.61 -12.17
CA ASN A 250 -24.84 9.78 -10.97
C ASN A 250 -23.50 9.61 -10.24
N GLU A 251 -23.48 9.81 -8.91
CA GLU A 251 -22.27 9.73 -8.07
C GLU A 251 -21.63 8.33 -8.05
N GLU A 252 -22.40 7.28 -8.35
CA GLU A 252 -21.91 5.90 -8.47
C GLU A 252 -21.26 5.61 -9.84
N GLN A 253 -21.40 6.53 -10.80
CA GLN A 253 -20.85 6.34 -12.13
C GLN A 253 -19.37 6.71 -12.19
N ILE A 254 -18.53 5.72 -12.51
CA ILE A 254 -17.10 5.94 -12.73
C ILE A 254 -16.88 6.67 -14.06
N VAL A 255 -16.19 7.82 -14.00
CA VAL A 255 -15.84 8.59 -15.20
C VAL A 255 -14.82 7.82 -16.03
N LYS A 256 -15.21 7.43 -17.25
CA LYS A 256 -14.32 6.78 -18.21
C LYS A 256 -13.65 7.81 -19.10
N MET A 257 -12.35 8.02 -18.92
CA MET A 257 -11.57 8.97 -19.72
C MET A 257 -11.19 8.40 -21.09
N ARG A 258 -10.86 9.29 -22.04
CA ARG A 258 -10.25 8.96 -23.33
C ARG A 258 -8.88 9.63 -23.44
N PRO A 259 -7.93 9.07 -24.21
CA PRO A 259 -6.64 9.70 -24.45
C PRO A 259 -6.83 11.12 -24.99
N SER A 260 -5.95 12.03 -24.57
CA SER A 260 -5.91 13.34 -25.21
C SER A 260 -5.23 13.21 -26.57
N LEU A 261 -5.79 13.80 -27.62
CA LEU A 261 -5.22 13.79 -28.98
C LEU A 261 -3.85 14.49 -29.07
N THR A 262 -3.38 15.13 -28.00
CA THR A 262 -2.09 15.83 -27.93
C THR A 262 -0.93 14.97 -27.43
N THR A 263 -1.13 13.70 -27.02
CA THR A 263 -0.06 12.82 -26.49
C THR A 263 0.81 12.14 -27.56
N ARG A 264 0.82 12.62 -28.80
CA ARG A 264 1.69 12.07 -29.85
C ARG A 264 3.16 12.24 -29.42
N SER A 265 3.82 11.12 -29.16
CA SER A 265 5.27 11.03 -28.98
C SER A 265 5.96 11.74 -30.15
N SER A 266 6.85 12.68 -29.83
CA SER A 266 7.68 13.39 -30.80
C SER A 266 8.32 12.37 -31.75
N PRO A 267 8.34 12.61 -33.08
CA PRO A 267 9.00 11.69 -34.00
C PRO A 267 10.49 11.63 -33.65
N PRO A 268 11.14 10.46 -33.83
CA PRO A 268 12.57 10.34 -33.63
C PRO A 268 13.28 11.34 -34.54
N SER A 269 14.23 12.08 -33.97
CA SER A 269 15.13 12.97 -34.70
C SER A 269 15.78 12.17 -35.84
N THR A 270 15.38 12.47 -37.08
CA THR A 270 16.12 12.04 -38.26
C THR A 270 17.41 12.84 -38.29
N ALA A 271 18.49 12.28 -37.74
CA ALA A 271 19.83 12.72 -38.06
C ALA A 271 20.04 12.44 -39.55
N TYR A 272 20.10 13.49 -40.36
CA TYR A 272 20.56 13.39 -41.74
C TYR A 272 22.04 12.96 -41.75
N PRO A 273 22.47 12.07 -42.66
CA PRO A 273 23.88 11.87 -42.90
C PRO A 273 24.45 13.14 -43.56
N GLN A 274 25.49 13.70 -42.96
CA GLN A 274 26.30 14.73 -43.62
C GLN A 274 27.20 14.06 -44.69
N PRO A 275 27.46 14.73 -45.82
CA PRO A 275 28.34 14.24 -46.88
C PRO A 275 29.82 14.14 -46.46
#